data_AF-A0A8T5TAL6-F1
#
_entry.id   AF-A0A8T5TAL6-F1
#
_cell.length_a   1.000
_cell.length_b   1.000
_cell.length_c   1.000
_cell.angle_alpha   90.00
_cell.angle_beta   90.00
_cell.angle_gamma   90.00
#
_symmetry.space_group_name_H-M   'P 1'
#
loop_
_entity.id
_entity.type
_entity.pdbx_description
1 polymer ?
#
loop_
_entity_poly.entity_id
_entity_poly.type
_entity_poly.pdbx_seq_one_letter_code
_entity_poly.pdbx_strand_id
1 'polypeptide(L)'
;ILGVYHAFKACYPYLKKDDKNMKARFLITGSAAFPNAMPKFAAYTATKYATVGMQRSMVLEYKKENITFNQILPTMVDTRLARGRKTGDGNKPDSVMNPWDLNDYYLFFMSDLSNRVNDTLIYTSDFKEIKSIIAEAPSDKTENWDVFKDYLMEKAPKIYENVKKLGKLVDFIINQPK
;
A
#
# COMPACT_ATOMS: atom_id res chain seq x y z
N ILE A 1 -0.57 9.46 16.01
CA ILE A 1 -1.79 9.75 15.21
C ILE A 1 -1.97 11.25 14.96
N LEU A 2 -1.87 12.11 15.99
CA LEU A 2 -2.10 13.56 15.88
C LEU A 2 -1.31 14.24 14.75
N GLY A 3 -0.02 13.90 14.57
CA GLY A 3 0.78 14.46 13.47
C GLY A 3 0.20 14.17 12.07
N VAL A 4 -0.37 12.99 11.85
CA VAL A 4 -1.00 12.63 10.57
C VAL A 4 -2.30 13.43 10.37
N TYR A 5 -3.10 13.56 11.43
CA TYR A 5 -4.32 14.38 11.39
C TYR A 5 -4.01 15.86 11.11
N HIS A 6 -3.06 16.46 11.84
CA HIS A 6 -2.68 17.85 11.66
C HIS A 6 -2.05 18.10 10.28
N ALA A 7 -1.24 17.16 9.76
CA ALA A 7 -0.71 17.25 8.41
C ALA A 7 -1.84 17.31 7.37
N PHE A 8 -2.85 16.44 7.49
CA PHE A 8 -4.02 16.52 6.60
C PHE A 8 -4.73 17.87 6.72
N LYS A 9 -5.05 18.33 7.94
CA LYS A 9 -5.76 19.61 8.13
C LYS A 9 -4.97 20.79 7.59
N ALA A 10 -3.64 20.78 7.72
CA ALA A 10 -2.77 21.81 7.17
C ALA A 10 -2.76 21.81 5.63
N CYS A 11 -2.73 20.62 5.00
CA CYS A 11 -2.75 20.50 3.54
C CYS A 11 -4.15 20.67 2.92
N TYR A 12 -5.20 20.43 3.68
CA TYR A 12 -6.59 20.35 3.22
C TYR A 12 -7.09 21.57 2.41
N PRO A 13 -6.76 22.83 2.76
CA PRO A 13 -7.13 24.00 1.97
C PRO A 13 -6.47 24.05 0.59
N TYR A 14 -5.33 23.36 0.41
CA TYR A 14 -4.52 23.37 -0.80
C TYR A 14 -4.78 22.16 -1.72
N LEU A 15 -5.64 21.23 -1.30
CA LEU A 15 -6.03 20.10 -2.13
C LEU A 15 -6.88 20.58 -3.32
N LYS A 16 -6.51 20.17 -4.54
CA LYS A 16 -7.27 20.40 -5.78
C LYS A 16 -8.52 19.52 -5.81
N LYS A 17 -9.57 19.95 -5.11
CA LYS A 17 -10.82 19.19 -4.92
C LYS A 17 -11.84 19.39 -6.05
N ASP A 18 -11.57 20.33 -6.94
CA ASP A 18 -12.36 20.70 -8.11
C ASP A 18 -11.89 20.03 -9.41
N ASP A 19 -10.71 19.39 -9.40
CA ASP A 19 -10.17 18.66 -10.55
C ASP A 19 -11.07 17.46 -10.93
N LYS A 20 -11.54 17.43 -12.18
CA LYS A 20 -12.46 16.39 -12.68
C LYS A 20 -11.74 15.11 -13.12
N ASN A 21 -10.46 15.20 -13.41
CA ASN A 21 -9.66 14.10 -13.97
C ASN A 21 -8.77 13.45 -12.91
N MET A 22 -8.41 14.19 -11.86
CA MET A 22 -7.55 13.71 -10.78
C MET A 22 -8.19 13.94 -9.43
N LYS A 23 -8.27 12.88 -8.61
CA LYS A 23 -8.66 13.03 -7.20
C LYS A 23 -7.53 13.63 -6.38
N ALA A 24 -7.85 14.45 -5.40
CA ALA A 24 -6.91 14.71 -4.31
C ALA A 24 -6.71 13.41 -3.50
N ARG A 25 -5.52 13.21 -2.93
CA ARG A 25 -5.16 11.95 -2.28
C ARG A 25 -4.47 12.22 -0.97
N PHE A 26 -4.96 11.56 0.08
CA PHE A 26 -4.27 11.50 1.36
C PHE A 26 -3.81 10.06 1.60
N LEU A 27 -2.52 9.84 1.44
CA LEU A 27 -1.89 8.53 1.54
C LEU A 27 -1.10 8.43 2.83
N ILE A 28 -1.39 7.40 3.63
CA ILE A 28 -0.76 7.21 4.94
C ILE A 28 0.19 6.02 4.87
N THR A 29 1.44 6.21 5.28
CA THR A 29 2.36 5.09 5.55
C THR A 29 2.02 4.47 6.91
N GLY A 30 1.20 3.43 6.89
CA GLY A 30 0.79 2.67 8.06
C GLY A 30 1.84 1.63 8.48
N SER A 31 1.40 0.42 8.82
CA SER A 31 2.27 -0.73 9.09
C SER A 31 1.47 -2.02 9.06
N ALA A 32 2.02 -3.08 8.45
CA ALA A 32 1.42 -4.42 8.47
C ALA A 32 1.45 -5.05 9.88
N ALA A 33 2.13 -4.43 10.85
CA ALA A 33 2.08 -4.83 12.25
C ALA A 33 0.83 -4.33 12.98
N PHE A 34 -0.01 -3.48 12.37
CA PHE A 34 -1.18 -2.97 13.07
C PHE A 34 -2.08 -4.10 13.61
N PRO A 35 -2.45 -5.17 12.87
CA PRO A 35 -3.31 -6.21 13.42
C PRO A 35 -2.58 -7.21 14.32
N ASN A 36 -1.25 -7.09 14.42
CA ASN A 36 -0.38 -8.06 15.08
C ASN A 36 0.14 -7.48 16.39
N ALA A 37 -0.50 -7.81 17.51
CA ALA A 37 -0.01 -7.44 18.82
C ALA A 37 1.30 -8.18 19.12
N MET A 38 2.35 -7.44 19.47
CA MET A 38 3.65 -8.00 19.86
C MET A 38 4.06 -7.47 21.24
N PRO A 39 4.64 -8.30 22.11
CA PRO A 39 5.19 -7.83 23.39
C PRO A 39 6.12 -6.64 23.19
N LYS A 40 6.03 -5.63 24.06
CA LYS A 40 6.83 -4.38 24.02
C LYS A 40 6.51 -3.40 22.88
N PHE A 41 5.51 -3.67 22.03
CA PHE A 41 5.08 -2.77 20.95
C PHE A 41 3.74 -2.07 21.20
N ALA A 42 3.18 -2.11 22.42
CA ALA A 42 1.83 -1.63 22.71
C ALA A 42 1.54 -0.21 22.17
N ALA A 43 2.41 0.77 22.45
CA ALA A 43 2.23 2.14 21.95
C ALA A 43 2.32 2.22 20.41
N TYR A 44 3.27 1.50 19.81
CA TYR A 44 3.42 1.44 18.36
C TYR A 44 2.17 0.82 17.70
N THR A 45 1.76 -0.37 18.14
CA THR A 45 0.58 -1.07 17.62
C THR A 45 -0.70 -0.25 17.82
N ALA A 46 -0.90 0.35 19.00
CA ALA A 46 -2.05 1.21 19.26
C ALA A 46 -2.10 2.41 18.30
N THR A 47 -0.98 3.09 18.08
CA THR A 47 -0.94 4.23 17.16
C THR A 47 -1.15 3.84 15.69
N LYS A 48 -0.68 2.65 15.27
CA LYS A 48 -0.91 2.12 13.92
C LYS A 48 -2.35 1.59 13.72
N TYR A 49 -3.01 1.09 14.76
CA TYR A 49 -4.45 0.87 14.74
C TYR A 49 -5.22 2.19 14.62
N ALA A 50 -4.82 3.21 15.38
CA ALA A 50 -5.48 4.51 15.35
C ALA A 50 -5.42 5.17 13.96
N THR A 51 -4.35 4.97 13.18
CA THR A 51 -4.30 5.47 11.79
C THR A 51 -5.35 4.80 10.90
N VAL A 52 -5.60 3.51 11.06
CA VAL A 52 -6.63 2.78 10.29
C VAL A 52 -8.03 3.29 10.66
N GLY A 53 -8.30 3.46 11.96
CA GLY A 53 -9.56 4.03 12.44
C GLY A 53 -9.77 5.46 11.91
N MET A 54 -8.73 6.30 11.98
CA MET A 54 -8.77 7.67 11.48
C MET A 54 -9.05 7.72 9.97
N GLN A 55 -8.41 6.86 9.15
CA GLN A 55 -8.73 6.79 7.72
C GLN A 55 -10.23 6.54 7.50
N ARG A 56 -10.80 5.53 8.16
CA ARG A 56 -12.22 5.16 7.99
C ARG A 56 -13.14 6.33 8.35
N SER A 57 -12.85 7.02 9.45
CA SER A 57 -13.59 8.22 9.83
C SER A 57 -13.48 9.33 8.78
N MET A 58 -12.27 9.59 8.27
CA MET A 58 -12.04 10.63 7.26
C MET A 58 -12.72 10.31 5.92
N VAL A 59 -12.71 9.04 5.48
CA VAL A 59 -13.44 8.62 4.27
C VAL A 59 -14.91 9.02 4.36
N LEU A 60 -15.54 8.81 5.52
CA LEU A 60 -16.95 9.15 5.74
C LEU A 60 -17.18 10.67 5.88
N GLU A 61 -16.29 11.37 6.58
CA GLU A 61 -16.34 12.82 6.79
C GLU A 61 -16.22 13.57 5.45
N TYR A 62 -15.29 13.16 4.59
CA TYR A 62 -14.96 13.81 3.32
C TYR A 62 -15.59 13.11 2.10
N LYS A 63 -16.58 12.22 2.29
CA LYS A 63 -17.15 11.39 1.20
C LYS A 63 -17.75 12.18 0.03
N LYS A 64 -18.17 13.43 0.29
CA LYS A 64 -18.75 14.33 -0.72
C LYS A 64 -17.69 15.13 -1.47
N GLU A 65 -16.44 15.04 -1.06
CA GLU A 65 -15.33 15.76 -1.64
C GLU A 65 -14.52 14.86 -2.58
N ASN A 66 -13.76 15.48 -3.48
CA ASN A 66 -12.95 14.75 -4.43
C ASN A 66 -11.61 14.27 -3.84
N ILE A 67 -11.65 13.60 -2.69
CA ILE A 67 -10.47 13.12 -1.96
C ILE A 67 -10.56 11.59 -1.77
N THR A 68 -9.44 10.89 -1.97
CA THR A 68 -9.30 9.49 -1.51
C THR A 68 -8.35 9.39 -0.34
N PHE A 69 -8.60 8.40 0.52
CA PHE A 69 -7.81 8.07 1.70
C PHE A 69 -7.42 6.61 1.63
N ASN A 70 -6.12 6.33 1.64
CA ASN A 70 -5.60 4.96 1.58
C ASN A 70 -4.37 4.82 2.48
N GLN A 71 -4.03 3.59 2.86
CA GLN A 71 -2.78 3.30 3.56
C GLN A 71 -1.93 2.28 2.82
N ILE A 72 -0.64 2.54 2.77
CA ILE A 72 0.35 1.51 2.47
C ILE A 72 0.82 0.94 3.79
N LEU A 73 0.85 -0.38 3.91
CA LEU A 73 1.20 -1.11 5.12
C LEU A 73 2.49 -1.92 4.88
N PRO A 74 3.67 -1.29 5.03
CA PRO A 74 4.93 -1.99 4.91
C PRO A 74 5.10 -3.04 6.02
N THR A 75 5.88 -4.07 5.70
CA THR A 75 6.55 -4.93 6.68
C THR A 75 7.86 -4.25 7.13
N MET A 76 8.84 -5.03 7.60
CA MET A 76 10.15 -4.47 7.99
C MET A 76 10.91 -4.01 6.74
N VAL A 77 11.40 -2.76 6.76
CA VAL A 77 12.13 -2.14 5.65
C VAL A 77 13.57 -1.87 6.07
N ASP A 78 14.53 -2.13 5.18
CA ASP A 78 15.95 -1.88 5.40
C ASP A 78 16.26 -0.38 5.48
N THR A 79 16.04 0.15 6.68
CA THR A 79 16.23 1.55 7.02
C THR A 79 17.00 1.62 8.33
N ARG A 80 17.61 2.78 8.62
CA ARG A 80 18.33 3.02 9.88
C ARG A 80 17.45 2.77 11.11
N LEU A 81 16.13 2.98 10.98
CA LEU A 81 15.16 2.70 12.04
C LEU A 81 15.12 1.21 12.42
N ALA A 82 15.19 0.31 11.43
CA ALA A 82 15.07 -1.13 11.65
C ALA A 82 16.42 -1.84 11.79
N ARG A 83 17.42 -1.46 10.99
CA ARG A 83 18.73 -2.15 10.91
C ARG A 83 19.91 -1.32 11.43
N GLY A 84 19.70 -0.08 11.88
CA GLY A 84 20.74 0.75 12.49
C GLY A 84 21.92 1.00 11.54
N ARG A 85 23.14 0.69 11.99
CA ARG A 85 24.36 0.84 11.17
C ARG A 85 24.50 -0.21 10.06
N LYS A 86 23.72 -1.30 10.11
CA LYS A 86 23.74 -2.36 9.08
C LYS A 86 22.86 -2.02 7.88
N THR A 87 22.18 -0.88 7.89
CA THR A 87 21.29 -0.52 6.79
C THR A 87 22.05 -0.37 5.47
N GLY A 88 21.55 -1.02 4.41
CA GLY A 88 22.14 -0.91 3.08
C GLY A 88 23.48 -1.64 2.92
N ASP A 89 23.86 -2.50 3.86
CA ASP A 89 25.09 -3.29 3.82
C ASP A 89 25.03 -4.52 2.88
N GLY A 90 23.91 -4.72 2.18
CA GLY A 90 23.66 -5.88 1.32
C GLY A 90 23.28 -7.16 2.07
N ASN A 91 23.37 -7.19 3.41
CA ASN A 91 23.17 -8.39 4.25
C ASN A 91 21.86 -8.32 5.06
N LYS A 92 20.79 -7.80 4.44
CA LYS A 92 19.46 -7.83 5.07
C LYS A 92 18.86 -9.23 4.97
N PRO A 93 18.10 -9.71 5.98
CA PRO A 93 17.31 -10.93 5.83
C PRO A 93 16.30 -10.83 4.67
N ASP A 94 15.95 -11.96 4.06
CA ASP A 94 14.98 -12.00 2.94
C ASP A 94 13.58 -11.49 3.33
N SER A 95 13.22 -11.60 4.61
CA SER A 95 11.97 -11.07 5.16
C SER A 95 11.94 -9.54 5.25
N VAL A 96 13.10 -8.88 5.13
CA VAL A 96 13.24 -7.42 5.14
C VAL A 96 13.17 -6.88 3.72
N MET A 97 12.28 -5.93 3.48
CA MET A 97 12.13 -5.26 2.19
C MET A 97 13.21 -4.20 2.00
N ASN A 98 13.57 -3.91 0.75
CA ASN A 98 14.30 -2.69 0.44
C ASN A 98 13.36 -1.47 0.51
N PRO A 99 13.87 -0.26 0.76
CA PRO A 99 13.07 0.96 0.70
C PRO A 99 12.40 1.17 -0.67
N TRP A 100 13.12 0.91 -1.76
CA TRP A 100 12.62 1.11 -3.13
C TRP A 100 11.53 0.12 -3.53
N ASP A 101 11.37 -1.01 -2.81
CA ASP A 101 10.26 -1.94 -3.03
C ASP A 101 8.90 -1.27 -2.79
N LEU A 102 8.87 -0.12 -2.09
CA LEU A 102 7.67 0.65 -1.84
C LEU A 102 7.29 1.59 -2.99
N ASN A 103 8.19 1.88 -3.92
CA ASN A 103 8.02 2.90 -4.95
C ASN A 103 6.77 2.65 -5.80
N ASP A 104 6.54 1.41 -6.21
CA ASP A 104 5.40 1.05 -7.06
C ASP A 104 4.05 1.46 -6.44
N TYR A 105 3.92 1.31 -5.12
CA TYR A 105 2.68 1.66 -4.44
C TYR A 105 2.48 3.18 -4.41
N TYR A 106 3.52 3.95 -4.10
CA TYR A 106 3.43 5.41 -4.10
C TYR A 106 3.22 5.95 -5.52
N LEU A 107 3.93 5.43 -6.52
CA LEU A 107 3.78 5.81 -7.93
C LEU A 107 2.37 5.48 -8.45
N PHE A 108 1.84 4.30 -8.12
CA PHE A 108 0.45 3.97 -8.43
C PHE A 108 -0.51 5.00 -7.86
N PHE A 109 -0.37 5.34 -6.58
CA PHE A 109 -1.22 6.36 -5.96
C PHE A 109 -0.96 7.77 -6.51
N MET A 110 0.20 8.08 -7.07
CA MET A 110 0.44 9.37 -7.73
C MET A 110 -0.22 9.46 -9.12
N SER A 111 -0.58 8.33 -9.72
CA SER A 111 -1.24 8.26 -11.04
C SER A 111 -2.78 8.28 -10.96
N ASP A 112 -3.41 8.64 -12.08
CA ASP A 112 -4.87 8.60 -12.29
C ASP A 112 -5.48 7.20 -12.21
N LEU A 113 -4.68 6.15 -12.40
CA LEU A 113 -5.10 4.74 -12.23
C LEU A 113 -5.72 4.48 -10.87
N SER A 114 -5.24 5.18 -9.83
CA SER A 114 -5.73 5.06 -8.45
C SER A 114 -6.98 5.91 -8.14
N ASN A 115 -7.55 6.65 -9.09
CA ASN A 115 -8.72 7.52 -8.86
C ASN A 115 -9.94 6.79 -8.27
N ARG A 116 -10.05 5.47 -8.50
CA ARG A 116 -11.15 4.64 -7.96
C ARG A 116 -10.76 3.84 -6.72
N VAL A 117 -9.54 4.01 -6.21
CA VAL A 117 -9.04 3.32 -5.02
C VAL A 117 -9.20 4.24 -3.82
N ASN A 118 -10.09 3.86 -2.91
CA ASN A 118 -10.42 4.60 -1.70
C ASN A 118 -10.67 3.62 -0.55
N ASP A 119 -10.44 4.07 0.68
CA ASP A 119 -10.59 3.29 1.92
C ASP A 119 -9.88 1.93 1.88
N THR A 120 -8.72 1.89 1.24
CA THR A 120 -7.97 0.64 1.05
C THR A 120 -6.74 0.57 1.95
N LEU A 121 -6.44 -0.64 2.44
CA LEU A 121 -5.20 -0.99 3.11
C LEU A 121 -4.36 -1.87 2.18
N ILE A 122 -3.23 -1.34 1.71
CA ILE A 122 -2.31 -2.05 0.81
C ILE A 122 -1.26 -2.77 1.64
N TYR A 123 -1.41 -4.08 1.80
CA TYR A 123 -0.43 -4.93 2.47
C TYR A 123 0.70 -5.28 1.50
N THR A 124 1.89 -4.73 1.74
CA THR A 124 3.02 -4.93 0.82
C THR A 124 3.49 -6.39 0.78
N SER A 125 3.17 -7.19 1.81
CA SER A 125 3.42 -8.63 1.84
C SER A 125 2.65 -9.38 0.75
N ASP A 126 1.37 -9.05 0.51
CA ASP A 126 0.56 -9.70 -0.52
C ASP A 126 1.17 -9.41 -1.91
N PHE A 127 1.60 -8.17 -2.13
CA PHE A 127 2.21 -7.76 -3.39
C PHE A 127 3.64 -8.27 -3.59
N LYS A 128 4.37 -8.55 -2.50
CA LYS A 128 5.66 -9.26 -2.58
C LYS A 128 5.46 -10.67 -3.11
N GLU A 129 4.42 -11.37 -2.64
CA GLU A 129 4.08 -12.71 -3.13
C GLU A 129 3.61 -12.66 -4.59
N ILE A 130 2.78 -11.68 -4.95
CA ILE A 130 2.37 -11.46 -6.36
C ILE A 130 3.58 -11.25 -7.27
N LYS A 131 4.56 -10.42 -6.87
CA LYS A 131 5.78 -10.22 -7.65
C LYS A 131 6.57 -11.52 -7.85
N SER A 132 6.64 -12.37 -6.82
CA SER A 132 7.26 -13.69 -6.92
C SER A 132 6.52 -14.59 -7.92
N ILE A 133 5.19 -14.64 -7.83
CA ILE A 133 4.35 -15.43 -8.72
C ILE A 133 4.48 -14.94 -10.17
N ILE A 134 4.49 -13.63 -10.40
CA ILE A 134 4.70 -13.04 -11.74
C ILE A 134 6.08 -13.41 -12.30
N ALA A 135 7.12 -13.47 -11.47
CA ALA A 135 8.47 -13.81 -11.90
C ALA A 135 8.59 -15.27 -12.38
N GLU A 136 7.78 -16.17 -11.82
CA GLU A 136 7.77 -17.60 -12.14
C GLU A 136 6.67 -17.99 -13.15
N ALA A 137 5.70 -17.10 -13.39
CA ALA A 137 4.57 -17.36 -14.26
C ALA A 137 4.97 -17.37 -15.76
N PRO A 138 4.28 -18.20 -16.58
CA PRO A 138 4.38 -18.10 -18.03
C PRO A 138 3.98 -16.71 -18.54
N SER A 139 4.62 -16.23 -19.60
CA SER A 139 4.39 -14.86 -20.12
C SER A 139 2.95 -14.61 -20.59
N ASP A 140 2.27 -15.65 -21.10
CA ASP A 140 0.85 -15.58 -21.50
C ASP A 140 -0.10 -15.44 -20.30
N LYS A 141 0.39 -15.61 -19.07
CA LYS A 141 -0.40 -15.44 -17.83
C LYS A 141 -0.21 -14.08 -17.17
N THR A 142 0.75 -13.28 -17.62
CA THR A 142 1.11 -12.00 -16.99
C THR A 142 0.94 -10.82 -17.94
N GLU A 143 -0.06 -10.86 -18.84
CA GLU A 143 -0.33 -9.75 -19.76
C GLU A 143 -1.04 -8.58 -19.07
N ASN A 144 -2.04 -8.90 -18.23
CA ASN A 144 -2.84 -7.97 -17.45
C ASN A 144 -3.60 -8.74 -16.36
N TRP A 145 -4.31 -8.01 -15.51
CA TRP A 145 -5.08 -8.51 -14.40
C TRP A 145 -6.20 -9.45 -14.82
N ASP A 146 -6.86 -9.20 -15.96
CA ASP A 146 -7.96 -10.05 -16.41
C ASP A 146 -7.48 -11.46 -16.77
N VAL A 147 -6.26 -11.60 -17.24
CA VAL A 147 -5.62 -12.90 -17.47
C VAL A 147 -4.99 -13.46 -16.20
N PHE A 148 -4.25 -12.60 -15.47
CA PHE A 148 -3.47 -13.01 -14.30
C PHE A 148 -4.34 -13.43 -13.11
N LYS A 149 -5.54 -12.88 -12.95
CA LYS A 149 -6.42 -13.17 -11.81
C LYS A 149 -6.80 -14.64 -11.70
N ASP A 150 -7.02 -15.32 -12.83
CA ASP A 150 -7.39 -16.74 -12.85
C ASP A 150 -6.19 -17.60 -12.45
N TYR A 151 -5.01 -17.25 -12.97
CA TYR A 151 -3.75 -17.90 -12.59
C TYR A 151 -3.43 -17.69 -11.11
N LEU A 152 -3.62 -16.47 -10.59
CA LEU A 152 -3.43 -16.15 -9.18
C LEU A 152 -4.42 -16.89 -8.28
N MET A 153 -5.69 -17.02 -8.70
CA MET A 153 -6.71 -17.75 -7.96
C MET A 153 -6.36 -19.24 -7.83
N GLU A 154 -5.77 -19.85 -8.87
CA GLU A 154 -5.30 -21.24 -8.82
C GLU A 154 -4.07 -21.40 -7.92
N LYS A 155 -3.05 -20.53 -8.09
CA LYS A 155 -1.76 -20.68 -7.39
C LYS A 155 -1.77 -20.20 -5.95
N ALA A 156 -2.47 -19.10 -5.68
CA ALA A 156 -2.49 -18.44 -4.37
C ALA A 156 -3.89 -17.87 -4.07
N PRO A 157 -4.90 -18.73 -3.82
CA PRO A 157 -6.29 -18.33 -3.66
C PRO A 157 -6.49 -17.30 -2.53
N LYS A 158 -5.71 -17.42 -1.45
CA LYS A 158 -5.74 -16.45 -0.34
C LYS A 158 -5.25 -15.06 -0.77
N ILE A 159 -4.18 -14.99 -1.57
CA ILE A 159 -3.66 -13.74 -2.08
C ILE A 159 -4.64 -13.12 -3.08
N TYR A 160 -5.21 -13.93 -3.98
CA TYR A 160 -6.28 -13.50 -4.86
C TYR A 160 -7.42 -12.83 -4.08
N GLU A 161 -7.92 -13.48 -3.02
CA GLU A 161 -8.99 -12.92 -2.19
C GLU A 161 -8.61 -11.59 -1.54
N ASN A 162 -7.36 -11.42 -1.11
CA ASN A 162 -6.85 -10.18 -0.54
C ASN A 162 -6.78 -9.05 -1.58
N VAL A 163 -6.42 -9.35 -2.83
CA VAL A 163 -6.12 -8.33 -3.85
C VAL A 163 -7.15 -8.20 -4.98
N LYS A 164 -8.22 -9.01 -5.02
CA LYS A 164 -9.16 -9.04 -6.15
C LYS A 164 -9.83 -7.70 -6.48
N LYS A 165 -9.92 -6.79 -5.51
CA LYS A 165 -10.44 -5.42 -5.70
C LYS A 165 -9.36 -4.40 -6.11
N LEU A 166 -8.11 -4.84 -6.20
CA LEU A 166 -6.91 -4.05 -6.48
C LEU A 166 -6.30 -4.39 -7.85
N GLY A 167 -7.10 -4.92 -8.78
CA GLY A 167 -6.64 -5.33 -10.10
C GLY A 167 -5.82 -4.27 -10.82
N LYS A 168 -6.21 -2.99 -10.74
CA LYS A 168 -5.43 -1.88 -11.32
C LYS A 168 -4.02 -1.71 -10.74
N LEU A 169 -3.82 -2.00 -9.46
CA LEU A 169 -2.49 -1.97 -8.85
C LEU A 169 -1.69 -3.20 -9.26
N VAL A 170 -2.34 -4.36 -9.40
CA VAL A 170 -1.69 -5.57 -9.93
C VAL A 170 -1.27 -5.33 -11.39
N ASP A 171 -2.14 -4.78 -12.23
CA ASP A 171 -1.83 -4.32 -13.58
C ASP A 171 -0.64 -3.37 -13.61
N PHE A 172 -0.65 -2.37 -12.72
CA PHE A 172 0.43 -1.40 -12.64
C PHE A 172 1.78 -2.07 -12.35
N ILE A 173 1.79 -3.08 -11.47
CA ILE A 173 2.98 -3.87 -11.10
C ILE A 173 3.42 -4.79 -12.25
N ILE A 174 2.49 -5.46 -12.93
CA ILE A 174 2.78 -6.30 -14.10
C ILE A 174 3.53 -5.48 -15.17
N ASN A 175 3.13 -4.22 -15.35
CA ASN A 175 3.68 -3.32 -16.36
C ASN A 175 4.91 -2.52 -15.89
N GLN A 176 5.40 -2.71 -14.66
CA GLN A 176 6.66 -2.09 -14.24
C GLN A 176 7.86 -2.81 -14.88
N PRO A 177 8.95 -2.09 -15.18
CA PRO A 177 10.19 -2.72 -15.59
C PRO A 177 10.68 -3.70 -14.52
N LYS A 178 11.09 -4.90 -14.97
CA LYS A 178 11.61 -5.98 -14.12
C LYS A 178 13.03 -5.69 -13.62
#